data_AF-A0A3D2TZI4-F1
#
_entry.id   AF-A0A3D2TZI4-F1
#
_cell.length_a   1.000
_cell.length_b   1.000
_cell.length_c   1.000
_cell.angle_alpha   90.00
_cell.angle_beta   90.00
_cell.angle_gamma   90.00
#
_symmetry.space_group_name_H-M   'P 1'
#
loop_
_entity.id
_entity.type
_entity.pdbx_description
1 polymer ?
#
loop_
_entity_poly.entity_id
_entity_poly.type
_entity_poly.pdbx_seq_one_letter_code
_entity_poly.pdbx_strand_id
1 'polypeptide(L)'
;LVDKDKLDGLPRHGIGRPLKVSKEEILALMTALELFASGGYDRDWDEQHARLKSIATRLADRAVTCEIDGTAEAERSPMLSITIDETAVGRTAFEVCQSLRNGSPPVYVSHGRLAQGTLVVNPLCISDEQALELARRVGEELDG
;
A
#
# COMPACT_ATOMS: atom_id res chain seq x y z
N LEU A 1 24.73 11.51 -10.39
CA LEU A 1 25.88 10.85 -9.71
C LEU A 1 26.35 11.72 -8.57
N VAL A 2 26.70 11.12 -7.43
CA VAL A 2 27.21 11.84 -6.24
C VAL A 2 28.62 12.37 -6.49
N ASP A 3 28.85 13.63 -6.16
CA ASP A 3 30.15 14.31 -6.26
C ASP A 3 31.08 13.83 -5.13
N LYS A 4 32.12 13.08 -5.50
CA LYS A 4 33.04 12.44 -4.55
C LYS A 4 33.97 13.44 -3.86
N ASP A 5 34.21 14.60 -4.48
CA ASP A 5 35.10 15.63 -3.94
C ASP A 5 34.44 16.39 -2.77
N LYS A 6 33.13 16.20 -2.58
CA LYS A 6 32.34 16.74 -1.45
C LYS A 6 32.17 15.77 -0.28
N LEU A 7 32.70 14.55 -0.38
CA LEU A 7 32.66 13.58 0.71
C LEU A 7 33.93 13.75 1.55
N ASP A 8 33.78 14.32 2.75
CA ASP A 8 34.85 14.72 3.68
C ASP A 8 35.62 13.54 4.34
N GLY A 9 35.66 12.39 3.65
CA GLY A 9 36.30 11.16 4.10
C GLY A 9 35.51 10.40 5.18
N LEU A 10 36.23 9.62 5.98
CA LEU A 10 35.62 8.76 7.00
C LEU A 10 34.95 9.62 8.10
N PRO A 11 33.72 9.27 8.53
CA PRO A 11 33.07 9.93 9.66
C PRO A 11 34.00 9.91 10.89
N ARG A 12 34.39 11.09 11.39
CA ARG A 12 35.35 11.24 12.50
C ARG A 12 34.82 10.77 13.86
N HIS A 13 33.54 10.46 13.93
CA HIS A 13 32.84 10.01 15.13
C HIS A 13 33.02 8.48 15.28
N GLY A 14 33.43 8.03 16.47
CA GLY A 14 33.75 6.62 16.75
C GLY A 14 32.58 5.63 16.65
N ILE A 15 31.38 6.10 16.28
CA ILE A 15 30.17 5.27 16.13
C ILE A 15 30.16 4.43 14.84
N GLY A 16 31.04 4.70 13.87
CA GLY A 16 31.04 3.98 12.58
C GLY A 16 31.41 2.49 12.69
N ARG A 17 32.28 2.11 13.63
CA ARG A 17 32.64 0.69 13.85
C ARG A 17 31.53 -0.11 14.54
N PRO A 18 30.89 0.35 15.63
CA PRO A 18 29.78 -0.38 16.24
C PRO A 18 28.51 -0.40 15.38
N LEU A 19 28.31 0.59 14.49
CA LEU A 19 27.16 0.65 13.56
C LEU A 19 27.48 0.11 12.15
N LYS A 20 28.57 -0.64 11.99
CA LYS A 20 28.92 -1.21 10.70
C LYS A 20 27.91 -2.30 10.32
N VAL A 21 27.27 -2.13 9.17
CA VAL A 21 26.40 -3.14 8.56
C VAL A 21 27.17 -4.40 8.15
N SER A 22 26.48 -5.52 8.11
CA SER A 22 26.96 -6.81 7.62
C SER A 22 27.26 -6.79 6.12
N LYS A 23 27.99 -7.80 5.62
CA LYS A 23 28.26 -7.93 4.17
C LYS A 23 26.97 -8.23 3.40
N GLU A 24 26.04 -8.95 4.02
CA GLU A 24 24.73 -9.29 3.47
C GLU A 24 23.88 -8.05 3.23
N GLU A 25 23.84 -7.12 4.20
CA GLU A 25 23.11 -5.85 4.06
C GLU A 25 23.71 -4.96 2.96
N ILE A 26 25.04 -4.94 2.82
CA ILE A 26 25.70 -4.20 1.73
C ILE A 26 25.28 -4.77 0.38
N LEU A 27 25.33 -6.10 0.22
CA LEU A 27 24.91 -6.76 -1.03
C LEU A 27 23.42 -6.52 -1.32
N ALA A 28 22.55 -6.66 -0.32
CA ALA A 28 21.12 -6.39 -0.48
C ALA A 28 20.85 -4.95 -0.91
N LEU A 29 21.56 -3.98 -0.32
CA LEU A 29 21.45 -2.58 -0.71
C LEU A 29 21.94 -2.33 -2.14
N MET A 30 23.07 -2.94 -2.53
CA MET A 30 23.57 -2.83 -3.90
C MET A 30 22.57 -3.38 -4.92
N THR A 31 22.02 -4.59 -4.68
CA THR A 31 21.00 -5.18 -5.54
C THR A 31 19.74 -4.31 -5.62
N ALA A 32 19.28 -3.78 -4.48
CA ALA A 32 18.12 -2.89 -4.45
C ALA A 32 18.35 -1.61 -5.28
N LEU A 33 19.56 -1.03 -5.20
CA LEU A 33 19.95 0.14 -5.99
C LEU A 33 20.05 -0.17 -7.49
N GLU A 34 20.55 -1.34 -7.86
CA GLU A 34 20.60 -1.79 -9.26
C GLU A 34 19.19 -1.94 -9.85
N LEU A 35 18.28 -2.61 -9.13
CA LEU A 35 16.87 -2.74 -9.53
C LEU A 35 16.15 -1.40 -9.62
N PHE A 36 16.44 -0.48 -8.70
CA PHE A 36 15.89 0.87 -8.72
C PHE A 36 16.38 1.65 -9.94
N ALA A 37 17.69 1.65 -10.19
CA ALA A 37 18.30 2.38 -11.30
C ALA A 37 17.92 1.81 -12.68
N SER A 38 17.55 0.54 -12.77
CA SER A 38 17.12 -0.09 -14.03
C SER A 38 15.69 0.24 -14.44
N GLY A 39 14.93 1.00 -13.64
CA GLY A 39 13.51 1.26 -13.90
C GLY A 39 12.61 0.02 -13.70
N GLY A 40 13.06 -0.95 -12.90
CA GLY A 40 12.33 -2.21 -12.68
C GLY A 40 10.94 -2.01 -12.08
N TYR A 41 10.70 -0.87 -11.44
CA TYR A 41 9.46 -0.52 -10.75
C TYR A 41 8.49 0.32 -11.60
N ASP A 42 8.86 0.74 -12.82
CA ASP A 42 7.99 1.59 -13.65
C ASP A 42 6.71 0.86 -14.08
N ARG A 43 6.80 -0.47 -14.32
CA ARG A 43 5.62 -1.32 -14.60
C ARG A 43 4.73 -1.54 -13.39
N ASP A 44 5.24 -1.34 -12.18
CA ASP A 44 4.51 -1.65 -10.96
C ASP A 44 3.33 -0.70 -10.75
N TRP A 45 3.41 0.54 -11.23
CA TRP A 45 2.32 1.50 -11.02
C TRP A 45 1.05 1.10 -11.77
N ASP A 46 1.16 0.77 -13.06
CA ASP A 46 0.01 0.38 -13.88
C ASP A 46 -0.64 -0.92 -13.38
N GLU A 47 0.20 -1.89 -12.97
CA GLU A 47 -0.28 -3.16 -12.40
C GLU A 47 -0.98 -2.93 -11.05
N GLN A 48 -0.39 -2.12 -10.17
CA GLN A 48 -1.01 -1.71 -8.90
C GLN A 48 -2.33 -0.97 -9.13
N HIS A 49 -2.35 -0.02 -10.05
CA HIS A 49 -3.54 0.74 -10.40
C HIS A 49 -4.64 -0.16 -10.97
N ALA A 50 -4.29 -1.13 -11.83
CA ALA A 50 -5.23 -2.12 -12.35
C ALA A 50 -5.84 -2.98 -11.24
N ARG A 51 -5.04 -3.43 -10.27
CA ARG A 51 -5.53 -4.16 -9.08
C ARG A 51 -6.55 -3.32 -8.30
N LEU A 52 -6.21 -2.06 -7.99
CA LEU A 52 -7.11 -1.16 -7.26
C LEU A 52 -8.40 -0.88 -8.03
N LYS A 53 -8.30 -0.68 -9.35
CA LYS A 53 -9.46 -0.50 -10.23
C LYS A 53 -10.36 -1.73 -10.22
N SER A 54 -9.79 -2.93 -10.21
CA SER A 54 -10.56 -4.18 -10.14
C SER A 54 -11.39 -4.28 -8.85
N ILE A 55 -10.85 -3.82 -7.72
CA ILE A 55 -11.56 -3.74 -6.43
C ILE A 55 -12.70 -2.75 -6.54
N ALA A 56 -12.43 -1.52 -6.99
CA ALA A 56 -13.43 -0.46 -7.14
C ALA A 56 -14.59 -0.87 -8.06
N THR A 57 -14.30 -1.51 -9.20
CA THR A 57 -15.33 -2.02 -10.13
C THR A 57 -16.25 -3.04 -9.48
N ARG A 58 -15.73 -3.93 -8.64
CA ARG A 58 -16.56 -4.95 -7.95
C ARG A 58 -17.43 -4.38 -6.84
N LEU A 59 -17.08 -3.20 -6.33
CA LEU A 59 -17.82 -2.51 -5.28
C LEU A 59 -18.77 -1.44 -5.85
N ALA A 60 -18.81 -1.24 -7.18
CA ALA A 60 -19.55 -0.15 -7.81
C ALA A 60 -21.07 -0.14 -7.55
N ASP A 61 -21.68 -1.32 -7.37
CA ASP A 61 -23.11 -1.47 -7.10
C ASP A 61 -23.46 -1.47 -5.60
N ARG A 62 -22.47 -1.20 -4.73
CA ARG A 62 -22.66 -1.18 -3.27
C ARG A 62 -22.72 0.26 -2.75
N ALA A 63 -23.16 0.40 -1.49
CA ALA A 63 -23.27 1.69 -0.81
C ALA A 63 -21.90 2.26 -0.37
N VAL A 64 -20.99 2.42 -1.33
CA VAL A 64 -19.65 2.97 -1.14
C VAL A 64 -19.25 3.89 -2.30
N THR A 65 -18.38 4.85 -2.02
CA THR A 65 -17.69 5.64 -3.04
C THR A 65 -16.22 5.23 -3.08
N CYS A 66 -15.73 4.85 -4.26
CA CYS A 66 -14.34 4.45 -4.46
C CYS A 66 -13.57 5.53 -5.24
N GLU A 67 -12.43 5.96 -4.70
CA GLU A 67 -11.52 6.91 -5.34
C GLU A 67 -10.09 6.38 -5.32
N ILE A 68 -9.41 6.40 -6.47
CA ILE A 68 -8.00 6.02 -6.57
C ILE A 68 -7.15 7.29 -6.65
N ASP A 69 -6.28 7.50 -5.67
CA ASP A 69 -5.41 8.66 -5.57
C ASP A 69 -3.95 8.34 -5.94
N GLY A 70 -3.34 9.21 -6.74
CA GLY A 70 -1.96 9.10 -7.23
C GLY A 70 -1.88 9.32 -8.73
N THR A 71 -0.69 9.65 -9.20
CA THR A 71 -0.37 9.69 -10.64
C THR A 71 0.88 8.87 -10.89
N ALA A 72 1.12 8.44 -12.13
CA ALA A 72 2.30 7.65 -12.47
C ALA A 72 3.60 8.46 -12.30
N GLU A 73 3.52 9.78 -12.37
CA GLU A 73 4.65 10.70 -12.15
C GLU A 73 4.91 10.96 -10.67
N ALA A 74 3.96 10.65 -9.79
CA ALA A 74 4.21 10.70 -8.36
C ALA A 74 5.08 9.50 -8.01
N GLU A 75 6.24 9.71 -7.37
CA GLU A 75 7.14 8.66 -6.87
C GLU A 75 6.53 7.87 -5.68
N ARG A 76 5.27 7.44 -5.81
CA ARG A 76 4.48 6.70 -4.84
C ARG A 76 3.45 5.81 -5.54
N SER A 77 3.14 4.68 -4.91
CA SER A 77 2.04 3.81 -5.31
C SER A 77 0.69 4.56 -5.34
N PRO A 78 -0.23 4.17 -6.23
CA PRO A 78 -1.62 4.60 -6.13
C PRO A 78 -2.25 4.01 -4.86
N MET A 79 -3.24 4.70 -4.31
CA MET A 79 -3.98 4.26 -3.13
C MET A 79 -5.47 4.25 -3.46
N LEU A 80 -6.23 3.31 -2.92
CA LEU A 80 -7.69 3.27 -3.08
C LEU A 80 -8.34 3.68 -1.76
N SER A 81 -9.17 4.70 -1.81
CA SER A 81 -10.07 5.11 -0.74
C SER A 81 -11.46 4.53 -1.01
N ILE A 82 -12.03 3.80 -0.04
CA ILE A 82 -13.38 3.24 -0.08
C ILE A 82 -14.16 3.92 1.05
N THR A 83 -14.94 4.93 0.70
CA THR A 83 -15.80 5.66 1.64
C THR A 83 -17.14 4.97 1.74
N ILE A 84 -17.49 4.53 2.95
CA ILE A 84 -18.71 3.77 3.23
C ILE A 84 -19.85 4.73 3.51
N ASP A 85 -21.00 4.52 2.88
CA ASP A 85 -22.25 5.15 3.33
C ASP A 85 -22.75 4.40 4.57
N GLU A 86 -22.25 4.83 5.73
CA GLU A 86 -22.58 4.20 7.02
C GLU A 86 -24.09 4.26 7.33
N THR A 87 -24.82 5.21 6.73
CA THR A 87 -26.28 5.31 6.91
C THR A 87 -27.04 4.26 6.11
N ALA A 88 -26.60 4.00 4.88
CA ALA A 88 -27.19 2.98 4.03
C ALA A 88 -26.78 1.57 4.46
N VAL A 89 -25.53 1.38 4.89
CA VAL A 89 -24.99 0.09 5.35
C VAL A 89 -25.41 -0.22 6.79
N GLY A 90 -25.64 0.80 7.63
CA GLY A 90 -25.94 0.63 9.05
C GLY A 90 -24.73 0.19 9.89
N ARG A 91 -23.52 0.26 9.33
CA ARG A 91 -22.26 -0.09 9.98
C ARG A 91 -21.22 0.99 9.72
N THR A 92 -20.44 1.29 10.74
CA THR A 92 -19.33 2.23 10.64
C THR A 92 -18.12 1.61 9.95
N ALA A 93 -17.26 2.43 9.37
CA ALA A 93 -15.98 1.99 8.83
C ALA A 93 -15.11 1.28 9.88
N PHE A 94 -15.24 1.64 11.16
CA PHE A 94 -14.58 0.95 12.27
C PHE A 94 -15.08 -0.50 12.42
N GLU A 95 -16.40 -0.71 12.41
CA GLU A 95 -17.01 -2.03 12.53
C GLU A 95 -16.69 -2.91 11.32
N VAL A 96 -16.75 -2.34 10.11
CA VAL A 96 -16.34 -3.03 8.89
C VAL A 96 -14.85 -3.41 8.96
N CYS A 97 -13.97 -2.47 9.32
CA CYS A 97 -12.54 -2.75 9.47
C CYS A 97 -12.24 -3.83 10.53
N GLN A 98 -12.97 -3.81 11.65
CA GLN A 98 -12.83 -4.80 12.71
C GLN A 98 -13.29 -6.19 12.24
N SER A 99 -14.43 -6.26 11.54
CA SER A 99 -14.96 -7.52 11.03
C SER A 99 -14.07 -8.14 9.94
N LEU A 100 -13.56 -7.31 9.02
CA LEU A 100 -12.56 -7.72 8.02
C LEU A 100 -11.35 -8.38 8.67
N ARG A 101 -10.84 -7.79 9.76
CA ARG A 101 -9.72 -8.35 10.53
C ARG A 101 -10.07 -9.66 11.24
N ASN A 102 -11.28 -9.77 11.78
CA ASN A 102 -11.71 -10.91 12.57
C ASN A 102 -12.21 -12.10 11.74
N GLY A 103 -12.44 -11.92 10.43
CA GLY A 103 -12.85 -13.00 9.55
C GLY A 103 -11.71 -13.85 9.01
N SER A 104 -12.04 -14.74 8.08
CA SER A 104 -11.13 -15.73 7.51
C SER A 104 -11.21 -15.71 5.98
N PRO A 105 -10.14 -15.32 5.25
CA PRO A 105 -8.86 -14.83 5.78
C PRO A 105 -9.00 -13.43 6.42
N PRO A 106 -8.11 -13.07 7.37
CA PRO A 106 -8.11 -11.74 7.96
C PRO A 106 -7.61 -10.71 6.93
N VAL A 107 -8.35 -9.62 6.77
CA VAL A 107 -8.02 -8.51 5.86
C VAL A 107 -7.66 -7.27 6.67
N TYR A 108 -6.47 -6.71 6.40
CA TYR A 108 -5.96 -5.52 7.08
C TYR A 108 -5.92 -4.34 6.11
N VAL A 109 -6.83 -3.39 6.30
CA VAL A 109 -6.83 -2.09 5.62
C VAL A 109 -6.20 -1.01 6.52
N SER A 110 -5.87 0.14 5.95
CA SER A 110 -5.33 1.26 6.72
C SER A 110 -6.37 1.84 7.68
N HIS A 111 -5.90 2.29 8.84
CA HIS A 111 -6.72 2.87 9.91
C HIS A 111 -6.79 4.40 9.84
N GLY A 112 -6.01 5.02 8.94
CA GLY A 112 -5.76 6.46 8.95
C GLY A 112 -6.99 7.31 8.62
N ARG A 113 -8.06 6.73 8.06
CA ARG A 113 -9.28 7.45 7.67
C ARG A 113 -10.59 6.83 8.17
N LEU A 114 -10.53 5.93 9.15
CA LEU A 114 -11.74 5.27 9.67
C LEU A 114 -12.72 6.26 10.32
N ALA A 115 -12.20 7.30 10.98
CA ALA A 115 -13.02 8.36 11.58
C ALA A 115 -13.78 9.20 10.54
N GLN A 116 -13.39 9.13 9.27
CA GLN A 116 -14.06 9.77 8.14
C GLN A 116 -14.96 8.79 7.36
N GLY A 117 -15.17 7.57 7.87
CA GLY A 117 -15.95 6.54 7.19
C GLY A 117 -15.21 5.87 6.03
N THR A 118 -13.87 5.99 5.95
CA THR A 118 -13.09 5.55 4.78
C THR A 118 -12.10 4.45 5.13
N LEU A 119 -12.15 3.34 4.39
CA LEU A 119 -11.09 2.33 4.35
C LEU A 119 -10.07 2.73 3.28
N VAL A 120 -8.76 2.57 3.55
CA VAL A 120 -7.73 2.82 2.54
C VAL A 120 -6.92 1.56 2.26
N VAL A 121 -6.79 1.22 0.99
CA VAL A 121 -6.06 0.04 0.48
C VAL A 121 -4.77 0.48 -0.19
N ASN A 122 -3.65 -0.12 0.24
CA ASN A 122 -2.34 0.02 -0.39
C ASN A 122 -2.04 -1.24 -1.23
N PRO A 123 -1.73 -1.10 -2.53
CA PRO A 123 -1.55 -2.24 -3.42
C PRO A 123 -0.20 -2.95 -3.29
N LEU A 124 0.77 -2.41 -2.54
CA LEU A 124 2.14 -2.92 -2.46
C LEU A 124 2.24 -4.38 -1.98
N CYS A 125 1.29 -4.82 -1.15
CA CYS A 125 1.35 -6.11 -0.48
C CYS A 125 0.25 -7.07 -0.93
N ILE A 126 -0.38 -6.84 -2.08
CA ILE A 126 -1.49 -7.67 -2.58
C ILE A 126 -1.23 -8.17 -4.01
N SER A 127 -1.50 -9.46 -4.22
CA SER A 127 -1.58 -10.07 -5.55
C SER A 127 -2.93 -9.79 -6.21
N ASP A 128 -3.06 -10.15 -7.50
CA ASP A 128 -4.33 -10.04 -8.22
C ASP A 128 -5.43 -10.89 -7.56
N GLU A 129 -5.11 -12.11 -7.13
CA GLU A 129 -6.04 -12.99 -6.43
C GLU A 129 -6.47 -12.39 -5.08
N GLN A 130 -5.52 -11.83 -4.32
CA GLN A 130 -5.82 -11.18 -3.05
C GLN A 130 -6.66 -9.91 -3.22
N ALA A 131 -6.48 -9.17 -4.32
CA ALA A 131 -7.33 -8.02 -4.64
C ALA A 131 -8.78 -8.46 -4.89
N LEU A 132 -8.99 -9.57 -5.59
CA LEU A 132 -10.33 -10.14 -5.80
C LEU A 132 -10.97 -10.59 -4.48
N GLU A 133 -10.19 -11.27 -3.63
CA GLU A 133 -10.65 -11.72 -2.32
C GLU A 133 -10.97 -10.54 -1.39
N LEU A 134 -10.16 -9.48 -1.40
CA LEU A 134 -10.43 -8.25 -0.65
C LEU A 134 -11.76 -7.64 -1.10
N ALA A 135 -11.99 -7.47 -2.40
CA ALA A 135 -13.23 -6.90 -2.91
C ALA A 135 -14.45 -7.75 -2.51
N ARG A 136 -14.32 -9.08 -2.57
CA ARG A 136 -15.36 -10.02 -2.14
C ARG A 136 -15.68 -9.85 -0.65
N ARG A 137 -14.67 -9.87 0.22
CA ARG A 137 -14.81 -9.72 1.68
C ARG A 137 -15.41 -8.36 2.05
N VAL A 138 -14.92 -7.27 1.45
CA VAL A 138 -15.52 -5.94 1.65
C VAL A 138 -16.97 -5.94 1.21
N GLY A 139 -17.30 -6.57 0.08
CA GLY A 139 -18.67 -6.70 -0.37
C GLY A 139 -19.58 -7.41 0.63
N GLU A 140 -19.13 -8.53 1.21
CA GLU A 140 -19.88 -9.25 2.25
C GLU A 140 -20.16 -8.40 3.49
N GLU A 141 -19.20 -7.57 3.90
CA GLU A 141 -19.35 -6.70 5.08
C GLU A 141 -20.28 -5.51 4.83
N LEU A 142 -20.51 -5.15 3.56
CA LEU A 142 -21.42 -4.08 3.16
C LEU A 142 -22.85 -4.58 2.93
N ASP A 143 -23.01 -5.87 2.65
CA ASP A 143 -24.30 -6.50 2.35
C ASP A 143 -24.98 -7.09 3.61
N GLY A 144 -24.27 -7.17 4.75
CA GLY A 144 -24.73 -7.77 6.01
C GLY A 144 -24.78 -6.80 7.17
#